data_AF-A0A848XEI1-F1
#
_entry.id   AF-A0A848XEI1-F1
#
_cell.length_a   1.000
_cell.length_b   1.000
_cell.length_c   1.000
_cell.angle_alpha   90.00
_cell.angle_beta   90.00
_cell.angle_gamma   90.00
#
_symmetry.space_group_name_H-M   'P 1'
#
loop_
_entity.id
_entity.type
_entity.pdbx_description
1 polymer ?
#
loop_
_entity_poly.entity_id
_entity_poly.type
_entity_poly.pdbx_seq_one_letter_code
_entity_poly.pdbx_strand_id
1 'polypeptide(L)' 'MAKFGPSRKEIKFRLVASLAGLALMVFALVYRGVPKGPAIVEVVGIAGLFFGGTAIWSLIKLRQPDDDE' A
#
# COMPACT_ATOMS: atom_id res chain seq x y z
N MET A 1 -2.24 14.99 17.98
CA MET A 1 -2.62 15.48 16.64
C MET A 1 -4.01 14.93 16.28
N ALA A 2 -4.94 15.79 15.83
CA ALA A 2 -6.34 15.52 15.43
C ALA A 2 -7.14 14.52 16.30
N LYS A 3 -8.12 15.05 17.06
CA LYS A 3 -9.17 14.31 17.81
C LYS A 3 -10.01 13.33 16.93
N PHE A 4 -9.75 13.30 15.61
CA PHE A 4 -10.39 12.46 14.59
C PHE A 4 -9.36 11.77 13.67
N GLY A 5 -8.19 11.39 14.21
CA GLY A 5 -7.23 10.57 13.48
C GLY A 5 -7.79 9.18 13.17
N PRO A 6 -7.42 8.56 12.03
CA PRO A 6 -7.82 7.18 11.73
C PRO A 6 -7.28 6.24 12.81
N SER A 7 -8.11 5.34 13.31
CA SER A 7 -7.74 4.41 14.36
C SER A 7 -6.62 3.47 13.91
N ARG A 8 -5.79 2.98 14.85
CA ARG A 8 -4.76 1.97 14.54
C ARG A 8 -5.32 0.74 13.82
N LYS A 9 -6.58 0.37 14.08
CA LYS A 9 -7.26 -0.75 13.39
C LYS A 9 -7.51 -0.44 11.92
N GLU A 10 -7.99 0.75 11.60
CA GLU A 10 -8.20 1.20 10.22
C GLU A 10 -6.88 1.32 9.45
N ILE A 11 -5.81 1.80 10.11
CA ILE A 11 -4.48 1.86 9.50
C ILE A 11 -3.93 0.44 9.23
N LYS A 12 -4.10 -0.50 10.17
CA LYS A 12 -3.73 -1.91 9.94
C LYS A 12 -4.51 -2.54 8.79
N PHE A 13 -5.82 -2.28 8.72
CA PHE A 13 -6.64 -2.76 7.60
C PHE A 13 -6.14 -2.19 6.27
N ARG A 14 -5.87 -0.88 6.19
CA ARG A 14 -5.29 -0.24 5.01
C ARG A 14 -3.94 -0.85 4.63
N LEU A 15 -3.08 -1.11 5.61
CA LEU A 15 -1.79 -1.76 5.37
C LEU A 15 -1.97 -3.17 4.77
N VAL A 16 -2.81 -4.01 5.38
CA VAL A 16 -3.06 -5.37 4.89
C VAL A 16 -3.68 -5.35 3.49
N ALA A 17 -4.67 -4.47 3.24
CA ALA A 17 -5.28 -4.32 1.93
C ALA A 17 -4.27 -3.86 0.87
N SER A 18 -3.38 -2.93 1.20
CA SER A 18 -2.30 -2.50 0.30
C SER A 18 -1.28 -3.59 0.03
N LEU A 19 -0.90 -4.36 1.05
CA LEU A 19 0.00 -5.51 0.87
C LEU A 19 -0.63 -6.61 0.02
N ALA A 20 -1.93 -6.89 0.21
CA ALA A 20 -2.67 -7.83 -0.62
C ALA A 20 -2.74 -7.34 -2.08
N GLY A 21 -2.99 -6.04 -2.30
CA GLY A 21 -2.97 -5.43 -3.64
C GLY A 21 -1.62 -5.56 -4.33
N LEU A 22 -0.51 -5.28 -3.62
CA LEU A 22 0.84 -5.48 -4.15
C LEU A 22 1.13 -6.95 -4.44
N ALA A 23 0.75 -7.86 -3.54
CA ALA A 23 0.96 -9.29 -3.72
C ALA A 23 0.22 -9.81 -4.95
N LEU A 24 -1.05 -9.39 -5.15
CA LEU A 24 -1.84 -9.74 -6.33
C LEU A 24 -1.25 -9.13 -7.60
N MET A 25 -0.73 -7.90 -7.55
CA MET A 25 -0.04 -7.28 -8.68
C MET A 25 1.22 -8.09 -9.06
N VAL A 26 2.07 -8.43 -8.10
CA VAL A 26 3.27 -9.25 -8.34
C VAL A 26 2.88 -10.62 -8.88
N PHE A 27 1.88 -11.26 -8.28
CA PHE A 27 1.35 -12.54 -8.76
C PHE A 27 0.87 -12.45 -10.21
N ALA A 28 0.11 -11.40 -10.56
CA ALA A 28 -0.36 -11.19 -11.93
C ALA A 28 0.79 -11.01 -12.91
N LEU A 29 1.85 -10.26 -12.54
CA LEU A 29 3.04 -10.09 -13.38
C LEU A 29 3.82 -11.40 -13.58
N VAL A 30 3.92 -12.24 -12.55
CA VAL A 30 4.61 -13.54 -12.63
C VAL A 30 3.79 -14.54 -13.44
N TYR A 31 2.47 -14.62 -13.19
CA TYR A 31 1.58 -15.60 -13.81
C TYR A 31 1.24 -15.27 -15.27
N ARG A 32 0.95 -14.00 -15.56
CA ARG A 32 0.54 -13.53 -16.90
C ARG A 32 1.71 -12.99 -17.72
N GLY A 33 2.89 -12.87 -17.11
CA GLY A 33 4.07 -12.27 -17.70
C GLY A 33 4.05 -10.75 -17.62
N VAL A 34 5.23 -10.17 -17.77
CA VAL A 34 5.41 -8.72 -17.75
C VAL A 34 4.83 -8.12 -19.04
N PRO A 35 3.83 -7.21 -18.96
CA PRO A 35 3.28 -6.58 -20.16
C PRO A 35 4.37 -5.79 -20.87
N LYS A 36 4.40 -5.85 -22.21
CA LYS A 36 5.38 -5.13 -23.04
C LYS A 36 4.85 -3.74 -23.37
N GLY A 37 5.75 -2.75 -23.39
CA GLY A 37 5.42 -1.38 -23.75
C GLY A 37 4.93 -0.52 -22.57
N PRO A 38 4.31 0.65 -22.83
CA PRO A 38 3.98 1.65 -21.80
C PRO A 38 2.98 1.16 -20.74
N ALA A 39 2.16 0.16 -21.06
CA ALA A 39 1.19 -0.42 -20.13
C ALA A 39 1.82 -0.96 -18.84
N ILE A 40 3.08 -1.40 -18.86
CA ILE A 40 3.77 -1.81 -17.62
C ILE A 40 4.00 -0.63 -16.69
N VAL A 41 4.37 0.53 -17.25
CA VAL A 41 4.66 1.73 -16.47
C VAL A 41 3.37 2.27 -15.88
N GLU A 42 2.27 2.20 -16.63
CA GLU A 42 0.96 2.62 -16.12
C GLU A 42 0.47 1.67 -15.02
N VAL A 43 0.45 0.36 -15.27
CA VAL A 43 -0.10 -0.59 -14.29
C VAL A 43 0.81 -0.73 -13.09
N VAL A 44 2.10 -1.02 -13.29
CA VAL A 44 3.05 -1.24 -12.19
C VAL A 44 3.45 0.07 -11.54
N GLY A 45 3.58 1.16 -12.32
CA GLY A 45 3.90 2.47 -11.76
C GLY A 45 2.76 3.03 -10.93
N ILE A 46 1.52 3.08 -11.46
CA ILE A 46 0.39 3.63 -10.70
C ILE A 46 0.01 2.71 -9.55
N ALA A 47 -0.15 1.40 -9.79
CA ALA A 47 -0.51 0.48 -8.70
C ALA A 47 0.62 0.37 -7.67
N GLY A 48 1.88 0.35 -8.09
CA GLY A 48 3.04 0.36 -7.20
C GLY A 48 3.12 1.62 -6.36
N LEU A 49 2.93 2.81 -6.95
CA LEU A 49 2.88 4.07 -6.20
C LEU A 49 1.69 4.14 -5.27
N PHE A 50 0.51 3.71 -5.70
CA PHE A 50 -0.71 3.76 -4.90
C PHE A 50 -0.65 2.79 -3.73
N PHE A 51 -0.47 1.49 -4.01
CA PHE A 51 -0.44 0.47 -2.96
C PHE A 51 0.87 0.50 -2.16
N GLY A 52 2.02 0.71 -2.81
CA GLY A 52 3.31 0.85 -2.14
C GLY A 52 3.39 2.12 -1.29
N GLY A 53 2.99 3.27 -1.83
CA GLY A 53 2.92 4.51 -1.08
C GLY A 53 1.96 4.42 0.12
N THR A 54 0.79 3.81 -0.08
CA THR A 54 -0.18 3.59 1.02
C THR A 54 0.35 2.60 2.06
N ALA A 55 1.05 1.54 1.66
CA ALA A 55 1.65 0.58 2.58
C ALA A 55 2.77 1.25 3.41
N ILE A 56 3.67 2.00 2.78
CA ILE A 56 4.75 2.73 3.46
C ILE A 56 4.16 3.74 4.45
N TRP A 57 3.19 4.55 4.01
CA TRP A 57 2.53 5.53 4.87
C TRP A 57 1.84 4.88 6.07
N SER A 58 1.11 3.79 5.84
CA SER A 58 0.44 3.04 6.91
C SER A 58 1.44 2.43 7.88
N LEU A 59 2.58 1.93 7.39
CA LEU A 59 3.65 1.37 8.22
C LEU A 59 4.34 2.44 9.08
N ILE A 60 4.67 3.60 8.50
CA ILE A 60 5.24 4.74 9.23
C ILE A 60 4.29 5.16 10.35
N LYS A 61 3.00 5.28 10.04
CA LYS A 61 1.99 5.74 11.00
C LYS A 61 1.70 4.72 12.10
N LEU A 62 1.87 3.43 11.84
CA LEU A 62 1.82 2.38 12.86
C LEU A 62 3.07 2.33 13.74
N ARG A 63 4.22 2.76 13.22
CA ARG A 63 5.50 2.81 13.93
C ARG A 63 5.71 4.08 14.74
N GLN A 64 4.96 5.15 14.46
CA GLN A 64 4.93 6.30 15.35
C GLN A 64 4.32 5.86 16.70
N PRO A 65 5.03 6.06 17.83
CA PRO A 65 4.42 5.92 19.14
C PRO A 65 3.24 6.90 19.20
N ASP A 66 2.10 6.46 19.74
CA ASP A 66 1.05 7.42 20.03
C ASP A 66 1.64 8.31 21.12
N ASP A 67 1.86 9.60 20.85
CA ASP A 67 2.10 10.61 21.88
C ASP A 67 0.79 10.86 22.67
N ASP A 68 0.20 9.78 23.18
CA ASP A 68 -0.94 9.75 24.09
C ASP A 68 -0.45 9.29 25.48
N GLU A 69 0.63 9.92 25.98
CA GLU A 69 0.98 10.00 27.41
C GLU A 69 1.12 11.47 27.83
#